data_AF-A0A359B174-F1
#
_entry.id   AF-A0A359B174-F1
#
_cell.length_a   1.000
_cell.length_b   1.000
_cell.length_c   1.000
_cell.angle_alpha   90.00
_cell.angle_beta   90.00
_cell.angle_gamma   90.00
#
_symmetry.space_group_name_H-M   'P 1'
#
loop_
_entity.id
_entity.type
_entity.pdbx_description
1 polymer ?
#
loop_
_entity_poly.entity_id
_entity_poly.type
_entity_poly.pdbx_seq_one_letter_code
_entity_poly.pdbx_strand_id
1 'polypeptide(L)'
;VITGETGAGKSIILGALSLILGQRAETRYIKQDEAKCIVEGVFDISKYDLKDFFEQHDWVYDGDECILRREIWANGKSRAFVNDSPVYLNDLKELGERLIDIHSQHQNLSLNDNLYQLNVVDLIAGTAKEKSAFSVAFSRYRTLEKNLSMLREQSRTNKEEEDY
;
A
#
# COMPACT_ATOMS: atom_id res chain seq x y z
N VAL A 1 -1.57 2.39 -25.04
CA VAL A 1 -2.48 1.39 -25.64
C VAL A 1 -1.65 0.17 -26.02
N ILE A 2 -1.92 -1.00 -25.45
CA ILE A 2 -1.28 -2.27 -25.86
C ILE A 2 -2.11 -2.83 -27.02
N THR A 3 -1.60 -2.75 -28.24
CA THR A 3 -2.23 -3.32 -29.43
C THR A 3 -1.60 -4.68 -29.73
N GLY A 4 -2.44 -5.70 -29.94
CA GLY A 4 -2.03 -7.05 -30.31
C GLY A 4 -3.21 -7.78 -30.95
N GLU A 5 -2.94 -8.47 -32.06
CA GLU A 5 -3.92 -9.16 -32.91
C GLU A 5 -4.65 -10.31 -32.17
N THR A 6 -3.96 -10.89 -31.18
CA THR A 6 -4.46 -11.95 -30.31
C THR A 6 -4.30 -11.49 -28.86
N GLY A 7 -5.36 -11.52 -28.04
CA GLY A 7 -5.37 -11.04 -26.65
C GLY A 7 -4.32 -11.64 -25.69
N ALA A 8 -3.52 -12.61 -26.15
CA ALA A 8 -2.42 -13.22 -25.41
C ALA A 8 -1.39 -12.23 -24.86
N GLY A 9 -0.94 -11.24 -25.65
CA GLY A 9 0.08 -10.27 -25.19
C GLY A 9 -0.41 -9.38 -24.05
N LYS A 10 -1.67 -8.94 -24.11
CA LYS A 10 -2.32 -8.19 -23.03
C LYS A 10 -2.50 -9.03 -21.77
N SER A 11 -2.91 -10.29 -21.92
CA SER A 11 -3.07 -11.23 -20.80
C SER A 11 -1.76 -11.58 -20.10
N ILE A 12 -0.65 -11.71 -20.85
CA ILE A 12 0.68 -11.95 -20.29
C ILE A 12 1.12 -10.77 -19.41
N ILE A 13 0.97 -9.53 -19.93
CA ILE A 13 1.36 -8.31 -19.20
C ILE A 13 0.50 -8.14 -17.94
N LEU A 14 -0.82 -8.35 -18.04
CA LEU A 14 -1.70 -8.28 -16.87
C LEU A 14 -1.39 -9.39 -15.85
N GLY A 15 -1.05 -10.59 -16.31
CA GLY A 15 -0.59 -11.68 -15.44
C GLY A 15 0.69 -11.32 -14.69
N ALA A 16 1.71 -10.81 -15.40
CA ALA A 16 2.97 -10.37 -14.81
C ALA A 16 2.76 -9.26 -13.77
N LEU A 17 1.97 -8.23 -14.10
CA LEU A 17 1.63 -7.15 -13.18
C LEU A 17 0.90 -7.67 -11.94
N SER A 18 -0.08 -8.57 -12.12
CA SER A 18 -0.81 -9.18 -11.00
C SER A 18 0.12 -9.92 -10.04
N LEU A 19 1.14 -10.61 -10.57
CA LEU A 19 2.13 -11.32 -9.77
C LEU A 19 3.02 -10.36 -8.98
N ILE A 20 3.54 -9.29 -9.60
CA ILE A 20 4.32 -8.24 -8.89
C ILE A 20 3.47 -7.57 -7.81
N LEU A 21 2.17 -7.36 -8.05
CA LEU A 21 1.21 -6.78 -7.10
C LEU A 21 0.75 -7.72 -5.98
N GLY A 22 1.51 -8.78 -5.71
CA GLY A 22 1.21 -9.63 -4.56
C GLY A 22 0.07 -10.65 -4.78
N GLN A 23 -0.57 -10.73 -5.96
CA GLN A 23 -1.63 -11.73 -6.19
C GLN A 23 -1.10 -13.16 -6.10
N ARG A 24 -2.00 -14.10 -5.78
CA ARG A 24 -1.64 -15.51 -5.62
C ARG A 24 -1.18 -16.07 -6.96
N ALA A 25 0.06 -16.55 -6.99
CA ALA A 25 0.59 -17.25 -8.14
C ALA A 25 -0.03 -18.64 -8.23
N GLU A 26 -0.53 -18.99 -9.41
CA GLU A 26 -0.87 -20.37 -9.74
C GLU A 26 0.31 -21.02 -10.45
N THR A 27 0.64 -22.26 -10.09
CA THR A 27 1.80 -22.99 -10.62
C THR A 27 1.76 -23.13 -12.15
N ARG A 28 0.56 -23.05 -12.75
CA ARG A 28 0.32 -23.02 -14.20
C ARG A 28 0.99 -21.84 -14.93
N TYR A 29 1.41 -20.79 -14.20
CA TYR A 29 2.14 -19.65 -14.79
C TYR A 29 3.62 -19.94 -15.01
N ILE A 30 4.15 -21.06 -14.48
CA ILE A 30 5.53 -21.48 -14.70
C ILE A 30 5.55 -22.30 -15.98
N LYS A 31 6.42 -21.90 -16.91
CA LYS A 31 6.61 -22.63 -18.18
C LYS A 31 6.98 -24.08 -17.87
N GLN A 32 6.45 -25.02 -18.67
CA GLN A 32 6.82 -26.42 -18.57
C GLN A 32 8.35 -26.56 -18.59
N ASP A 33 8.88 -27.36 -17.66
CA ASP A 33 10.30 -27.66 -17.44
C ASP A 33 11.17 -26.54 -16.82
N GLU A 34 10.59 -25.41 -16.40
CA GLU A 34 11.32 -24.37 -15.66
C GLU A 34 11.19 -24.53 -14.13
N ALA A 35 12.30 -24.32 -13.43
CA ALA A 35 12.33 -24.45 -11.96
C ALA A 35 11.72 -23.24 -11.24
N LYS A 36 11.76 -22.05 -11.86
CA LYS A 36 11.21 -20.81 -11.30
C LYS A 36 10.76 -19.82 -12.38
N CYS A 37 9.78 -19.00 -12.03
CA CYS A 37 9.36 -17.80 -12.75
C CYS A 37 9.80 -16.57 -11.94
N ILE A 38 10.36 -15.57 -12.63
CA ILE A 38 10.75 -14.28 -12.04
C ILE A 38 9.99 -13.19 -12.77
N VAL A 39 9.38 -12.28 -12.01
CA VAL A 39 8.77 -11.08 -12.54
C VAL A 39 9.37 -9.89 -11.81
N GLU A 40 9.88 -8.92 -12.56
CA GLU A 40 10.53 -7.72 -12.04
C GLU A 40 9.96 -6.47 -12.71
N GLY A 41 9.78 -5.41 -11.94
CA GLY A 41 9.27 -4.12 -12.40
C GLY A 41 10.07 -2.99 -11.76
N VAL A 42 10.44 -2.01 -12.58
CA VAL A 42 11.14 -0.79 -12.15
C VAL A 42 10.16 0.37 -12.22
N PHE A 43 10.06 1.12 -11.13
CA PHE A 43 9.13 2.24 -10.98
C PHE A 43 9.92 3.51 -10.69
N ASP A 44 9.62 4.59 -11.42
CA ASP A 44 10.03 5.94 -11.04
C ASP A 44 9.18 6.37 -9.84
N ILE A 45 9.84 6.55 -8.70
CA ILE A 45 9.24 6.96 -7.43
C ILE A 45 9.62 8.38 -7.01
N SER A 46 10.30 9.15 -7.88
CA SER A 46 10.78 10.52 -7.58
C SER A 46 9.69 11.50 -7.17
N LYS A 47 8.44 11.23 -7.60
CA LYS A 47 7.25 12.05 -7.28
C LYS A 47 6.40 11.49 -6.14
N TYR A 48 6.79 10.35 -5.57
CA TYR A 48 6.05 9.68 -4.52
C TYR A 48 6.70 9.95 -3.16
N ASP A 49 5.87 10.30 -2.17
CA ASP A 49 6.30 10.48 -0.79
C ASP A 49 6.34 9.12 -0.05
N LEU A 50 7.30 8.27 -0.44
CA LEU A 50 7.44 6.89 0.05
C LEU A 50 8.57 6.72 1.07
N LYS A 51 9.34 7.76 1.35
CA LYS A 51 10.51 7.67 2.22
C LYS A 51 10.17 7.10 3.61
N ASP A 52 9.15 7.67 4.26
CA ASP A 52 8.70 7.20 5.58
C ASP A 52 8.24 5.74 5.56
N PHE A 53 7.64 5.29 4.45
CA PHE A 53 7.20 3.91 4.29
C PHE A 53 8.41 2.96 4.22
N PHE A 54 9.43 3.31 3.45
CA PHE A 54 10.65 2.49 3.37
C PHE A 54 11.42 2.49 4.70
N GLU A 55 11.48 3.62 5.41
CA GLU A 55 12.10 3.71 6.73
C GLU A 55 11.38 2.85 7.78
N GLN A 56 10.04 2.83 7.77
CA GLN A 56 9.24 2.00 8.68
C GLN A 56 9.48 0.50 8.52
N HIS A 57 9.84 0.07 7.31
CA HIS A 57 10.12 -1.32 6.98
C HIS A 57 11.61 -1.68 6.96
N ASP A 58 12.50 -0.74 7.31
CA ASP A 58 13.96 -0.89 7.22
C ASP A 58 14.45 -1.27 5.80
N TRP A 59 13.81 -0.74 4.76
CA TRP A 59 14.15 -1.00 3.36
C TRP A 59 15.08 0.06 2.75
N VAL A 60 15.84 -0.34 1.73
CA VAL A 60 16.72 0.57 0.98
C VAL A 60 15.86 1.49 0.12
N TYR A 61 15.98 2.80 0.31
CA TYR A 61 15.28 3.83 -0.46
C TYR A 61 16.27 4.61 -1.35
N ASP A 62 16.09 4.54 -2.67
CA ASP A 62 16.95 5.18 -3.66
C ASP A 62 16.43 6.57 -4.11
N GLY A 63 15.23 6.95 -3.69
CA GLY A 63 14.62 8.26 -4.01
C GLY A 63 14.04 8.36 -5.42
N ASP A 64 14.76 7.89 -6.43
CA ASP A 64 14.37 8.03 -7.83
C ASP A 64 13.69 6.77 -8.37
N GLU A 65 14.21 5.58 -8.05
CA GLU A 65 13.71 4.31 -8.56
C GLU A 65 13.39 3.29 -7.46
N CYS A 66 12.42 2.43 -7.75
CA CYS A 66 12.04 1.29 -6.92
C CYS A 66 11.93 0.04 -7.79
N ILE A 67 12.65 -1.01 -7.41
CA ILE A 67 12.64 -2.30 -8.07
C ILE A 67 11.81 -3.27 -7.23
N LEU A 68 10.68 -3.71 -7.78
CA LEU A 68 9.88 -4.79 -7.22
C LEU A 68 10.17 -6.08 -7.96
N ARG A 69 10.55 -7.13 -7.23
CA ARG A 69 10.77 -8.46 -7.81
C ARG A 69 9.98 -9.52 -7.07
N ARG A 70 9.36 -10.41 -7.83
CA ARG A 70 8.75 -11.63 -7.32
C ARG A 70 9.32 -12.87 -7.98
N GLU A 71 9.71 -13.83 -7.16
CA GLU A 71 10.15 -15.16 -7.59
C GLU A 71 9.12 -16.21 -7.15
N ILE A 72 8.78 -17.13 -8.05
CA ILE A 72 7.82 -18.22 -7.83
C ILE A 72 8.44 -19.52 -8.34
N TRP A 73 8.56 -20.53 -7.49
CA TRP A 73 9.14 -21.82 -7.83
C TRP A 73 8.06 -22.84 -8.21
N ALA A 74 8.43 -23.84 -9.00
CA ALA A 74 7.53 -24.93 -9.41
C ALA A 74 6.96 -25.73 -8.22
N ASN A 75 7.67 -25.73 -7.08
CA ASN A 75 7.23 -26.37 -5.84
C ASN A 75 6.27 -25.50 -5.00
N GLY A 76 5.84 -24.35 -5.50
CA GLY A 76 4.90 -23.45 -4.81
C GLY A 76 5.56 -22.46 -3.84
N LYS A 77 6.88 -22.51 -3.63
CA LYS A 77 7.60 -21.47 -2.90
C LYS A 77 7.46 -20.14 -3.63
N SER A 78 7.36 -19.03 -2.89
CA SER A 78 7.39 -17.67 -3.44
C SER A 78 8.25 -16.77 -2.56
N ARG A 79 8.95 -15.82 -3.18
CA ARG A 79 9.73 -14.78 -2.52
C ARG A 79 9.46 -13.44 -3.18
N ALA A 80 9.51 -12.39 -2.38
CA ALA A 80 9.31 -11.01 -2.77
C ALA A 80 10.56 -10.20 -2.40
N PHE A 81 10.87 -9.20 -3.21
CA PHE A 81 11.99 -8.30 -2.99
C PHE A 81 11.61 -6.86 -3.35
N VAL A 82 12.16 -5.91 -2.59
CA VAL A 82 12.14 -4.48 -2.86
C VAL A 82 13.60 -4.00 -2.82
N ASN A 83 14.10 -3.40 -3.90
CA ASN A 83 15.48 -2.92 -4.01
C ASN A 83 16.50 -3.98 -3.54
N ASP A 84 16.38 -5.18 -4.12
CA ASP A 84 17.15 -6.40 -3.81
C ASP A 84 17.06 -6.93 -2.37
N SER A 85 16.31 -6.28 -1.48
CA SER A 85 16.09 -6.74 -0.11
C SER A 85 14.87 -7.66 -0.05
N PRO A 86 14.96 -8.82 0.65
CA PRO A 86 13.82 -9.72 0.79
C PRO A 86 12.73 -9.09 1.67
N VAL A 87 11.47 -9.17 1.24
CA VAL A 87 10.33 -8.58 1.97
C VAL A 87 9.20 -9.59 2.17
N TYR A 88 8.27 -9.28 3.07
CA TYR A 88 7.03 -10.04 3.16
C TYR A 88 6.11 -9.74 1.98
N LEU A 89 5.34 -10.76 1.58
CA LEU A 89 4.43 -10.64 0.44
C LEU A 89 3.34 -9.58 0.65
N ASN A 90 2.86 -9.42 1.88
CA ASN A 90 1.84 -8.42 2.20
C ASN A 90 2.38 -7.00 2.07
N ASP A 91 3.62 -6.76 2.50
CA ASP A 91 4.26 -5.45 2.38
C ASP A 91 4.53 -5.12 0.89
N LEU A 92 4.93 -6.12 0.09
CA LEU A 92 5.05 -5.96 -1.37
C LEU A 92 3.70 -5.57 -2.00
N LYS A 93 2.60 -6.19 -1.53
CA LYS A 93 1.25 -5.90 -2.01
C LYS A 93 0.84 -4.46 -1.65
N GLU A 94 1.09 -4.04 -0.42
CA GLU A 94 0.81 -2.67 0.02
C GLU A 94 1.60 -1.63 -0.79
N LEU A 95 2.89 -1.87 -1.01
CA LEU A 95 3.71 -0.99 -1.86
C LEU A 95 3.21 -0.98 -3.31
N GLY A 96 2.88 -2.16 -3.85
CA GLY A 96 2.36 -2.32 -5.21
C GLY A 96 1.06 -1.54 -5.45
N GLU A 97 0.13 -1.54 -4.50
CA GLU A 97 -1.13 -0.79 -4.57
C GLU A 97 -0.91 0.74 -4.61
N ARG A 98 0.21 1.23 -4.07
CA ARG A 98 0.59 2.65 -4.16
C ARG A 98 1.24 3.02 -5.49
N LEU A 99 1.89 2.05 -6.15
CA LEU A 99 2.68 2.27 -7.37
C LEU A 99 1.92 1.98 -8.67
N ILE A 100 0.91 1.12 -8.64
CA ILE A 100 0.19 0.69 -9.85
C ILE A 100 -1.33 0.76 -9.62
N ASP A 101 -2.01 1.52 -10.47
CA ASP A 101 -3.47 1.46 -10.59
C ASP A 101 -3.86 0.69 -11.86
N ILE A 102 -4.48 -0.49 -11.72
CA ILE A 102 -4.91 -1.33 -12.84
C ILE A 102 -6.41 -1.13 -13.09
N HIS A 103 -6.76 -0.24 -14.01
CA HIS A 103 -8.15 -0.13 -14.47
C HIS A 103 -8.44 -1.18 -15.57
N SER A 104 -9.03 -2.32 -15.18
CA SER A 104 -9.58 -3.30 -16.13
C SER A 104 -11.09 -3.07 -16.35
N GLN A 105 -11.64 -3.63 -17.43
CA GLN A 105 -13.07 -3.52 -17.81
C GLN A 105 -14.07 -4.00 -16.72
N HIS A 106 -13.61 -4.53 -15.59
CA HIS A 106 -14.44 -4.95 -14.46
C HIS A 106 -14.01 -4.40 -13.08
N GLN A 107 -13.05 -3.47 -12.99
CA GLN A 107 -12.65 -2.86 -11.70
C GLN A 107 -13.24 -1.46 -11.56
N ASN A 108 -14.41 -1.41 -10.94
CA ASN A 108 -15.16 -0.19 -10.62
C ASN A 108 -15.06 0.15 -9.12
N LEU A 109 -13.91 -0.14 -8.49
CA LEU A 109 -13.79 -0.15 -7.03
C LEU A 109 -13.00 1.02 -6.44
N SER A 110 -12.05 1.64 -7.15
CA SER A 110 -11.30 2.80 -6.62
C SER A 110 -12.11 4.10 -6.71
N LEU A 111 -12.87 4.30 -7.80
CA LEU A 111 -13.71 5.50 -7.97
C LEU A 111 -14.91 5.56 -7.03
N ASN A 112 -15.36 4.41 -6.49
CA ASN A 112 -16.47 4.36 -5.52
C ASN A 112 -15.97 4.38 -4.06
N ASP A 113 -14.65 4.40 -3.83
CA ASP A 113 -14.11 4.59 -2.49
C ASP A 113 -14.23 6.07 -2.10
N ASN A 114 -15.03 6.33 -1.07
CA ASN A 114 -15.23 7.68 -0.53
C ASN A 114 -13.90 8.34 -0.11
N LEU A 115 -12.93 7.57 0.40
CA LEU A 115 -11.63 8.10 0.80
C LEU A 115 -10.81 8.56 -0.41
N TYR A 116 -10.86 7.79 -1.50
CA TYR A 116 -10.20 8.16 -2.76
C TYR A 116 -10.84 9.42 -3.35
N GLN A 117 -12.17 9.49 -3.41
CA GLN A 117 -12.89 10.67 -3.90
C GLN A 117 -12.54 11.94 -3.09
N LEU A 118 -12.51 11.84 -1.76
CA LEU A 118 -12.10 12.95 -0.87
C LEU A 118 -10.66 13.38 -1.14
N ASN A 119 -9.73 12.44 -1.30
CA ASN A 119 -8.34 12.77 -1.61
C ASN A 119 -8.20 13.47 -2.97
N VAL A 120 -8.97 13.08 -3.99
CA VAL A 120 -8.99 13.76 -5.29
C VAL A 120 -9.50 15.19 -5.16
N VAL A 121 -10.59 15.40 -4.40
CA VAL A 121 -11.12 16.75 -4.15
C VAL A 121 -10.10 17.62 -3.40
N ASP A 122 -9.47 17.08 -2.36
CA ASP A 122 -8.42 17.78 -1.60
C ASP A 122 -7.24 18.18 -2.48
N LEU A 123 -6.83 17.28 -3.38
CA LEU A 123 -5.73 17.53 -4.31
C LEU A 123 -6.06 18.65 -5.29
N ILE A 124 -7.26 18.63 -5.89
CA ILE A 124 -7.73 19.67 -6.83
C ILE A 124 -7.90 21.01 -6.13
N ALA A 125 -8.43 21.00 -4.89
CA ALA A 125 -8.65 22.20 -4.11
C ALA A 125 -7.35 22.75 -3.47
N GLY A 126 -6.25 21.98 -3.51
CA GLY A 126 -4.96 22.39 -2.95
C GLY A 126 -4.95 22.47 -1.42
N THR A 127 -5.81 21.70 -0.73
CA THR A 127 -6.06 21.80 0.72
C THR A 127 -5.03 21.10 1.60
N ALA A 128 -3.84 20.77 1.06
CA ALA A 128 -2.83 19.98 1.76
C ALA A 128 -2.39 20.63 3.09
N LYS A 129 -2.29 21.96 3.12
CA LYS A 129 -1.89 22.70 4.34
C LYS A 129 -3.00 22.68 5.39
N GLU A 130 -4.24 22.90 4.96
CA GLU A 130 -5.43 22.92 5.80
C GLU A 130 -5.70 21.53 6.38
N LYS A 131 -5.57 20.48 5.57
CA LYS A 131 -5.69 19.08 5.99
C LYS A 131 -4.65 18.70 7.02
N SER A 132 -3.40 19.11 6.82
CA SER A 132 -2.31 18.91 7.79
C SER A 132 -2.60 19.62 9.11
N ALA A 133 -2.95 20.91 9.07
CA ALA A 133 -3.29 21.70 10.25
C ALA A 133 -4.49 21.13 11.02
N PHE A 134 -5.54 20.69 10.29
CA PHE A 134 -6.70 20.03 10.87
C PHE A 134 -6.33 18.72 11.55
N SER A 135 -5.51 17.87 10.91
CA SER A 135 -5.07 16.59 11.47
C SER A 135 -4.35 16.76 12.81
N VAL A 136 -3.45 17.75 12.90
CA VAL A 136 -2.74 18.10 14.13
C VAL A 136 -3.71 18.59 15.22
N ALA A 137 -4.61 19.52 14.87
CA ALA A 137 -5.58 20.07 15.81
C ALA A 137 -6.56 19.00 16.32
N PHE A 138 -7.03 18.13 15.45
CA PHE A 138 -7.95 17.04 15.77
C PHE A 138 -7.30 15.99 16.66
N SER A 139 -6.05 15.62 16.38
CA SER A 139 -5.29 14.71 17.23
C SER A 139 -5.13 15.28 18.64
N ARG A 140 -4.79 16.56 18.76
CA ARG A 140 -4.69 17.26 20.06
C ARG A 140 -6.03 17.31 20.78
N TYR A 141 -7.12 17.60 20.08
CA TYR A 141 -8.48 17.59 20.64
C TYR A 141 -8.81 16.21 21.24
N ARG A 142 -8.58 15.12 20.48
CA ARG A 142 -8.83 13.75 20.94
C ARG A 142 -8.01 13.38 22.18
N THR A 143 -6.74 13.81 22.24
CA THR A 143 -5.91 13.60 23.43
C THR A 143 -6.48 14.33 24.65
N LEU A 144 -6.88 15.60 24.49
CA LEU A 144 -7.46 16.39 25.59
C LEU A 144 -8.81 15.83 26.06
N GLU A 145 -9.65 15.39 25.13
CA GLU A 145 -10.94 14.75 25.42
C GLU A 145 -10.76 13.48 26.26
N LYS A 146 -9.79 12.63 25.89
CA LYS A 146 -9.44 11.41 26.65
C LYS A 146 -8.86 11.74 28.03
N ASN A 147 -8.00 12.74 28.14
CA ASN A 147 -7.45 13.16 29.43
C ASN A 147 -8.55 13.71 30.35
N LEU A 148 -9.45 14.53 29.80
CA LEU A 148 -10.59 15.07 30.55
C LEU A 148 -11.51 13.96 31.07
N SER A 149 -11.78 12.93 30.26
CA SER A 149 -12.59 11.79 30.71
C SER A 149 -11.91 11.02 31.85
N MET A 150 -10.59 10.79 31.75
CA MET A 150 -9.82 10.15 32.82
C MET A 150 -9.83 10.95 34.12
N LEU A 151 -9.58 12.26 34.06
CA LEU A 151 -9.58 13.12 35.25
C LEU A 151 -10.97 13.19 35.90
N ARG A 152 -12.03 13.20 35.10
CA ARG A 152 -13.41 13.17 35.62
C ARG A 152 -13.71 11.87 36.35
N GLU A 153 -13.27 10.75 35.80
CA GLU A 153 -13.46 9.45 36.44
C GLU A 153 -12.65 9.35 37.74
N GLN A 154 -11.38 9.75 37.73
CA GLN A 154 -10.55 9.81 38.95
C GLN A 154 -11.16 10.73 40.02
N SER A 155 -11.64 11.91 39.63
CA SER A 155 -12.29 12.83 40.57
C SER A 155 -13.57 12.26 41.16
N ARG A 156 -14.28 11.40 40.42
CA ARG A 156 -15.48 10.73 40.91
C ARG A 156 -15.10 9.61 41.88
N THR A 157 -14.13 8.76 41.53
CA THR A 157 -13.64 7.69 42.41
C THR A 157 -13.11 8.25 43.73
N ASN A 158 -12.30 9.32 43.70
CA ASN A 158 -11.75 9.93 44.91
C ASN A 158 -12.85 10.49 45.84
N LYS A 159 -13.95 11.02 45.28
CA LYS A 159 -15.10 11.48 46.09
C LYS A 159 -15.86 10.32 46.71
N GLU A 160 -16.04 9.24 45.95
CA GLU A 160 -16.66 8.02 46.47
C GLU A 160 -15.80 7.44 47.61
N GLU A 161 -14.47 7.51 47.54
CA GLU A 161 -13.55 7.09 48.63
C GLU A 161 -13.53 8.00 49.86
N GLU A 162 -13.74 9.32 49.71
CA GLU A 162 -13.83 10.26 50.84
C GLU A 162 -15.11 10.11 51.68
N ASP A 163 -16.18 9.58 51.07
CA ASP A 163 -17.48 9.36 51.72
C ASP A 163 -17.56 8.01 52.50
N TYR A 164 -16.51 7.18 52.46
CA TYR A 164 -16.37 5.92 53.21
C TYR A 164 -15.47 6.07 54.45
#